data_AF-A0A945YY62-F1
#
_entry.id   AF-A0A945YY62-F1
#
_cell.length_a   1.000
_cell.length_b   1.000
_cell.length_c   1.000
_cell.angle_alpha   90.00
_cell.angle_beta   90.00
_cell.angle_gamma   90.00
#
_symmetry.space_group_name_H-M   'P 1'
#
loop_
_entity.id
_entity.type
_entity.pdbx_description
1 polymer ?
#
loop_
_entity_poly.entity_id
_entity_poly.type
_entity_poly.pdbx_seq_one_letter_code
_entity_poly.pdbx_strand_id
1 'polypeptide(L)'
;MGMTTKPRKVEIERIYDLEIRFQIIKPRGGGAHQKHLVFDSRQQFELYFMTKDGVIPELVTNWRVSNEGDWVLADDGGICQIIKRGDLKHGKDTAKKKVSPNGYRRTVVGTFNSSKHYGMDTDFTKHVSRYTFTNNPQAYSYMHQMKNRDYLTKKERKFVANLMMFLQQGNGRQESMIMAVKEAGYNARDIHSTLEKANLLIQQDRIMKLISEQMTDAAEELGITVKAVMKDVWEMGHGDDNGEGKARREDVRLSALKQSGVYAGMEKPELNDQAQIDSGYSGFEPAKIVDGKDTPNLGADALEAEFAQIQNGDEQ
;
A
#
# COMPACT_ATOMS: atom_id res chain seq x y z
N MET A 1 -3.38 5.47 -11.77
CA MET A 1 -4.67 4.76 -11.90
C MET A 1 -5.34 4.65 -10.55
N GLY A 2 -6.56 5.19 -10.40
CA GLY A 2 -7.34 5.00 -9.18
C GLY A 2 -7.78 3.55 -9.07
N MET A 3 -7.41 2.88 -7.97
CA MET A 3 -7.96 1.56 -7.64
C MET A 3 -9.47 1.72 -7.40
N THR A 4 -10.27 1.52 -8.44
CA THR A 4 -11.71 1.32 -8.30
C THR A 4 -11.90 0.01 -7.55
N THR A 5 -12.19 0.10 -6.25
CA THR A 5 -12.71 -1.04 -5.49
C THR A 5 -13.92 -1.56 -6.26
N LYS A 6 -13.83 -2.78 -6.82
CA LYS A 6 -14.97 -3.41 -7.52
C LYS A 6 -16.19 -3.29 -6.61
N PRO A 7 -17.33 -2.78 -7.12
CA PRO A 7 -18.53 -2.65 -6.30
C PRO A 7 -18.89 -4.03 -5.74
N ARG A 8 -19.25 -4.06 -4.46
CA ARG A 8 -19.68 -5.30 -3.80
C ARG A 8 -20.89 -5.84 -4.55
N LYS A 9 -20.82 -7.08 -5.00
CA LYS A 9 -21.97 -7.77 -5.60
C LYS A 9 -22.98 -8.04 -4.49
N VAL A 10 -23.95 -7.14 -4.36
CA VAL A 10 -25.16 -7.36 -3.56
C VAL A 10 -26.13 -8.10 -4.46
N GLU A 11 -26.59 -9.25 -4.00
CA GLU A 11 -27.58 -10.04 -4.71
C GLU A 11 -28.95 -9.84 -4.06
N ILE A 12 -30.00 -9.94 -4.86
CA ILE A 12 -31.39 -9.80 -4.42
C ILE A 12 -32.08 -11.14 -4.64
N GLU A 13 -32.70 -11.63 -3.59
CA GLU A 13 -33.61 -12.78 -3.65
C GLU A 13 -35.04 -12.25 -3.53
N ARG A 14 -35.90 -12.66 -4.46
CA ARG A 14 -37.32 -12.34 -4.41
C ARG A 14 -38.08 -13.54 -3.88
N ILE A 15 -38.76 -13.36 -2.75
CA ILE A 15 -39.65 -14.37 -2.17
C ILE A 15 -41.01 -13.71 -2.02
N TYR A 16 -41.97 -14.18 -2.82
CA TYR A 16 -43.23 -13.46 -3.07
C TYR A 16 -42.94 -12.02 -3.53
N ASP A 17 -43.58 -11.03 -2.89
CA ASP A 17 -43.40 -9.60 -3.17
C ASP A 17 -42.28 -8.95 -2.33
N LEU A 18 -41.45 -9.75 -1.64
CA LEU A 18 -40.36 -9.25 -0.81
C LEU A 18 -39.02 -9.32 -1.54
N GLU A 19 -38.28 -8.21 -1.54
CA GLU A 19 -36.89 -8.16 -1.99
C GLU A 19 -35.93 -8.27 -0.80
N ILE A 20 -35.21 -9.38 -0.72
CA ILE A 20 -34.25 -9.63 0.36
C ILE A 20 -32.84 -9.50 -0.20
N ARG A 21 -32.05 -8.62 0.41
CA ARG A 21 -30.66 -8.36 -0.01
C ARG A 21 -29.73 -9.35 0.67
N PHE A 22 -28.72 -9.84 -0.03
CA PHE A 22 -27.76 -10.76 0.57
C PHE A 22 -26.36 -10.68 -0.05
N GLN A 23 -25.39 -11.25 0.67
CA GLN A 23 -24.09 -11.59 0.10
C GLN A 23 -23.67 -13.00 0.49
N ILE A 24 -22.95 -13.65 -0.42
CA ILE A 24 -22.31 -14.93 -0.19
C ILE A 24 -20.87 -14.68 0.25
N ILE A 25 -20.53 -15.17 1.43
CA ILE A 25 -19.23 -14.95 2.06
C ILE A 25 -18.51 -16.28 2.24
N LYS A 26 -17.24 -16.32 1.83
CA LYS A 26 -16.34 -17.42 2.18
C LYS A 26 -15.74 -17.18 3.58
N PRO A 27 -15.88 -18.13 4.52
CA PRO A 27 -15.26 -18.00 5.84
C PRO A 27 -13.72 -18.05 5.75
N ARG A 28 -13.05 -17.33 6.66
CA ARG A 28 -11.60 -17.45 6.83
C ARG A 28 -11.30 -18.82 7.42
N GLY A 29 -10.56 -19.66 6.69
CA GLY A 29 -10.26 -21.04 7.10
C GLY A 29 -10.71 -22.12 6.13
N GLY A 30 -11.30 -21.76 4.98
CA GLY A 30 -11.54 -22.73 3.89
C GLY A 30 -12.88 -23.47 3.92
N GLY A 31 -13.87 -22.99 4.68
CA GLY A 31 -15.22 -23.59 4.72
C GLY A 31 -16.11 -23.24 3.52
N ALA A 32 -17.29 -23.87 3.49
CA ALA A 32 -18.32 -23.61 2.50
C ALA A 32 -18.76 -22.14 2.51
N HIS A 33 -19.16 -21.66 1.33
CA HIS A 33 -19.73 -20.33 1.16
C HIS A 33 -21.05 -20.22 1.95
N GLN A 34 -21.18 -19.18 2.77
CA GLN A 34 -22.37 -18.92 3.57
C GLN A 34 -23.13 -17.70 3.06
N LYS A 35 -24.45 -17.83 2.95
CA LYS A 35 -25.36 -16.75 2.55
C LYS A 35 -25.74 -15.93 3.79
N HIS A 36 -25.44 -14.64 3.78
CA HIS A 36 -25.86 -13.71 4.84
C HIS A 36 -26.89 -12.73 4.28
N LEU A 37 -28.08 -12.77 4.88
CA LEU A 37 -29.24 -12.00 4.47
C LEU A 37 -29.32 -10.68 5.24
N VAL A 38 -29.97 -9.70 4.62
CA VAL A 38 -30.34 -8.42 5.20
C VAL A 38 -31.83 -8.21 4.91
N PHE A 39 -32.58 -7.94 5.96
CA PHE A 39 -33.99 -7.62 5.91
C PHE A 39 -34.20 -6.16 6.27
N ASP A 40 -35.17 -5.51 5.63
CA ASP A 40 -35.50 -4.11 5.84
C ASP A 40 -36.44 -3.90 7.02
N SER A 41 -37.11 -4.96 7.49
CA SER A 41 -38.05 -4.90 8.60
C SER A 41 -38.22 -6.23 9.33
N ARG A 42 -38.76 -6.16 10.55
CA ARG A 42 -39.13 -7.34 11.35
C ARG A 42 -40.18 -8.20 10.67
N GLN A 43 -41.16 -7.59 10.01
CA GLN A 43 -42.19 -8.32 9.27
C GLN A 43 -41.58 -9.15 8.15
N GLN A 44 -40.63 -8.58 7.41
CA GLN A 44 -39.93 -9.29 6.33
C GLN A 44 -39.12 -10.47 6.87
N PHE A 45 -38.42 -10.28 8.00
CA PHE A 45 -37.65 -11.32 8.68
C PHE A 45 -38.54 -12.48 9.15
N GLU A 46 -39.64 -12.17 9.84
CA GLU A 46 -40.58 -13.17 10.36
C GLU A 46 -41.24 -13.95 9.23
N LEU A 47 -41.70 -13.26 8.16
CA LEU A 47 -42.33 -13.93 7.02
C LEU A 47 -41.38 -14.88 6.30
N TYR A 48 -40.13 -14.47 6.10
CA TYR A 48 -39.12 -15.31 5.45
C TYR A 48 -38.88 -16.62 6.21
N PHE A 49 -38.61 -16.54 7.52
CA PHE A 49 -38.31 -17.73 8.32
C PHE A 49 -39.54 -18.60 8.60
N MET A 50 -40.71 -17.99 8.78
CA MET A 50 -41.97 -18.73 8.91
C MET A 50 -42.30 -19.52 7.64
N THR A 51 -42.05 -18.93 6.46
CA THR A 51 -42.28 -19.61 5.17
C THR A 51 -41.26 -20.73 4.94
N LYS A 52 -39.99 -20.45 5.22
CA LYS A 52 -38.88 -21.34 4.85
C LYS A 52 -38.73 -22.52 5.80
N ASP A 53 -38.71 -22.24 7.10
CA ASP A 53 -38.30 -23.19 8.14
C ASP A 53 -39.40 -23.41 9.18
N GLY A 54 -40.50 -22.62 9.16
CA GLY A 54 -41.58 -22.68 10.15
C GLY A 54 -41.18 -22.21 11.55
N VAL A 55 -39.92 -21.80 11.75
CA VAL A 55 -39.35 -21.37 13.03
C VAL A 55 -38.66 -20.03 12.84
N ILE A 56 -39.12 -19.03 13.59
CA ILE A 56 -38.55 -17.69 13.58
C ILE A 56 -37.37 -17.63 14.56
N PRO A 57 -36.14 -17.29 14.11
CA PRO A 57 -35.00 -17.16 15.00
C PRO A 57 -35.19 -16.03 16.01
N GLU A 58 -34.55 -16.16 17.18
CA GLU A 58 -34.53 -15.10 18.19
C GLU A 58 -33.86 -13.83 17.65
N LEU A 59 -34.52 -12.68 17.85
CA LEU A 59 -34.05 -11.38 17.41
C LEU A 59 -33.52 -10.58 18.60
N VAL A 60 -32.21 -10.31 18.60
CA VAL A 60 -31.55 -9.50 19.62
C VAL A 60 -31.75 -8.01 19.30
N THR A 61 -32.53 -7.32 20.14
CA THR A 61 -32.84 -5.89 19.95
C THR A 61 -31.67 -4.96 20.26
N ASN A 62 -30.78 -5.36 21.18
CA ASN A 62 -29.56 -4.62 21.48
C ASN A 62 -28.34 -5.30 20.87
N TRP A 63 -28.02 -4.95 19.62
CA TRP A 63 -26.88 -5.51 18.88
C TRP A 63 -25.53 -5.31 19.56
N ARG A 64 -25.40 -4.38 20.53
CA ARG A 64 -24.10 -4.09 21.19
C ARG A 64 -23.64 -5.21 22.12
N VAL A 65 -24.56 -6.06 22.57
CA VAL A 65 -24.29 -7.19 23.47
C VAL A 65 -24.43 -8.56 22.78
N SER A 66 -24.77 -8.59 21.50
CA SER A 66 -24.98 -9.84 20.75
C SER A 66 -23.70 -10.67 20.59
N ASN A 67 -23.88 -11.95 20.28
CA ASN A 67 -22.84 -12.91 19.99
C ASN A 67 -22.72 -13.19 18.49
N GLU A 68 -21.70 -13.96 18.11
CA GLU A 68 -21.55 -14.43 16.73
C GLU A 68 -22.68 -15.39 16.38
N GLY A 69 -23.32 -15.19 15.21
CA GLY A 69 -24.46 -15.97 14.76
C GLY A 69 -25.82 -15.34 15.08
N ASP A 70 -25.90 -14.40 16.03
CA ASP A 70 -27.16 -13.77 16.41
C ASP A 70 -27.74 -12.92 15.26
N TRP A 71 -29.06 -12.96 15.13
CA TRP A 71 -29.82 -11.99 14.35
C TRP A 71 -30.07 -10.76 15.21
N VAL A 72 -29.77 -9.58 14.67
CA VAL A 72 -29.87 -8.33 15.42
C VAL A 72 -30.74 -7.31 14.70
N LEU A 73 -31.45 -6.50 15.48
CA LEU A 73 -32.10 -5.28 15.00
C LEU A 73 -31.07 -4.14 14.98
N ALA A 74 -30.84 -3.58 13.80
CA ALA A 74 -29.99 -2.41 13.60
C ALA A 74 -30.73 -1.11 13.97
N ASP A 75 -29.98 -0.03 14.15
CA ASP A 75 -30.54 1.26 14.60
C ASP A 75 -31.34 1.96 13.46
N ASP A 76 -31.21 1.52 12.21
CA ASP A 76 -32.02 1.95 11.06
C ASP A 76 -33.29 1.12 10.84
N GLY A 77 -33.57 0.14 11.72
CA GLY A 77 -34.73 -0.74 11.65
C GLY A 77 -34.52 -2.02 10.82
N GLY A 78 -33.38 -2.13 10.11
CA GLY A 78 -33.04 -3.34 9.38
C GLY A 78 -32.59 -4.49 10.29
N ILE A 79 -32.58 -5.71 9.77
CA ILE A 79 -32.17 -6.91 10.48
C ILE A 79 -31.08 -7.63 9.71
N CYS A 80 -29.99 -7.98 10.39
CA CYS A 80 -28.90 -8.76 9.82
C CYS A 80 -28.22 -9.64 10.87
N GLN A 81 -27.36 -10.56 10.40
CA GLN A 81 -26.63 -11.46 11.29
C GLN A 81 -25.26 -10.90 11.69
N ILE A 82 -24.86 -11.14 12.93
CA ILE A 82 -23.48 -10.92 13.40
C ILE A 82 -22.59 -12.04 12.89
N ILE A 83 -21.66 -11.70 12.00
CA ILE A 83 -20.70 -12.64 11.42
C ILE A 83 -19.47 -12.81 12.33
N LYS A 84 -19.04 -11.73 12.98
CA LYS A 84 -17.88 -11.77 13.88
C LYS A 84 -18.00 -10.77 15.02
N ARG A 85 -17.61 -11.18 16.21
CA ARG A 85 -17.38 -10.35 17.39
C ARG A 85 -15.88 -10.31 17.65
N GLY A 86 -15.38 -9.15 18.06
CA GLY A 86 -13.99 -9.05 18.49
C GLY A 86 -13.80 -7.88 19.44
N ASP A 87 -12.71 -7.94 20.19
CA ASP A 87 -12.35 -6.89 21.13
C ASP A 87 -11.57 -5.76 20.44
N LEU A 88 -11.72 -4.54 20.95
CA LEU A 88 -10.93 -3.39 20.53
C LEU A 88 -9.93 -3.05 21.65
N LYS A 89 -8.64 -3.24 21.36
CA LYS A 89 -7.53 -2.84 22.24
C LYS A 89 -7.00 -1.46 21.82
N HIS A 90 -6.61 -0.63 22.79
CA HIS A 90 -6.00 0.67 22.49
C HIS A 90 -4.49 0.50 22.28
N GLY A 91 -3.90 1.17 21.29
CA GLY A 91 -2.46 1.07 21.01
C GLY A 91 -1.56 1.66 22.11
N LYS A 92 -2.10 2.56 22.93
CA LYS A 92 -1.48 3.05 24.17
C LYS A 92 -2.30 2.56 25.36
N ASP A 93 -2.13 1.30 25.74
CA ASP A 93 -2.82 0.70 26.88
C ASP A 93 -2.34 1.36 28.19
N THR A 94 -3.04 2.40 28.64
CA THR A 94 -3.24 2.60 30.08
C THR A 94 -4.43 1.72 30.45
N ALA A 95 -4.27 0.86 31.46
CA ALA A 95 -5.21 -0.18 31.90
C ALA A 95 -6.66 0.25 32.18
N LYS A 96 -7.00 1.53 32.00
CA LYS A 96 -8.27 2.15 32.42
C LYS A 96 -9.24 2.53 31.29
N LYS A 97 -8.92 2.35 30.00
CA LYS A 97 -9.84 2.78 28.92
C LYS A 97 -9.96 1.78 27.77
N LYS A 98 -10.75 0.72 27.96
CA LYS A 98 -11.34 0.00 26.82
C LYS A 98 -12.20 0.99 26.03
N VAL A 99 -11.84 1.29 24.78
CA VAL A 99 -12.54 2.24 23.89
C VAL A 99 -13.99 1.81 23.65
N SER A 100 -14.24 0.50 23.71
CA SER A 100 -15.56 -0.10 23.73
C SER A 100 -15.49 -1.35 24.60
N PRO A 101 -16.16 -1.38 25.77
CA PRO A 101 -16.12 -2.56 26.65
C PRO A 101 -16.65 -3.82 25.95
N ASN A 102 -17.49 -3.64 24.93
CA ASN A 102 -18.10 -4.71 24.15
C ASN A 102 -17.44 -4.93 22.78
N GLY A 103 -16.33 -4.24 22.50
CA GLY A 103 -15.55 -4.40 21.27
C GLY A 103 -16.29 -3.93 20.02
N TYR A 104 -16.30 -4.77 18.98
CA TYR A 104 -16.95 -4.53 17.70
C TYR A 104 -17.87 -5.68 17.28
N ARG A 105 -18.79 -5.37 16.36
CA ARG A 105 -19.65 -6.33 15.65
C ARG A 105 -19.47 -6.18 14.16
N ARG A 106 -19.13 -7.28 13.49
CA ARG A 106 -19.05 -7.33 12.03
C ARG A 106 -20.29 -8.00 11.49
N THR A 107 -20.92 -7.35 10.52
CA THR A 107 -22.06 -7.86 9.76
C THR A 107 -21.65 -8.08 8.31
N VAL A 108 -22.62 -8.44 7.47
CA VAL A 108 -22.44 -8.54 6.02
C VAL A 108 -22.16 -7.16 5.39
N VAL A 109 -22.69 -6.10 5.98
CA VAL A 109 -22.58 -4.72 5.50
C VAL A 109 -21.26 -4.07 5.93
N GLY A 110 -20.99 -4.03 7.23
CA GLY A 110 -19.93 -3.23 7.84
C GLY A 110 -19.32 -3.84 9.10
N THR A 111 -18.31 -3.18 9.67
CA THR A 111 -17.90 -3.43 11.07
C THR A 111 -18.25 -2.22 11.92
N PHE A 112 -18.97 -2.45 13.01
CA PHE A 112 -19.52 -1.42 13.90
C PHE A 112 -18.89 -1.49 15.28
N ASN A 113 -18.59 -0.33 15.87
CA ASN A 113 -18.07 -0.23 17.23
C ASN A 113 -19.24 -0.35 18.22
N SER A 114 -19.18 -1.29 19.16
CA SER A 114 -20.27 -1.55 20.13
C SER A 114 -20.42 -0.48 21.23
N SER A 115 -19.71 0.64 21.12
CA SER A 115 -19.86 1.78 22.03
C SER A 115 -21.18 2.52 21.76
N LYS A 116 -21.74 3.13 22.80
CA LYS A 116 -23.01 3.88 22.75
C LYS A 116 -23.02 5.06 21.77
N HIS A 117 -21.85 5.52 21.35
CA HIS A 117 -21.69 6.67 20.46
C HIS A 117 -21.83 6.32 18.97
N TYR A 118 -21.92 5.04 18.63
CA TYR A 118 -21.99 4.57 17.25
C TYR A 118 -23.30 3.83 17.00
N GLY A 119 -23.88 4.06 15.83
CA GLY A 119 -25.04 3.32 15.34
C GLY A 119 -24.63 2.17 14.40
N MET A 120 -25.48 1.15 14.32
CA MET A 120 -25.42 0.10 13.29
C MET A 120 -26.49 0.37 12.24
N ASP A 121 -26.10 0.21 10.98
CA ASP A 121 -27.01 0.28 9.83
C ASP A 121 -26.90 -1.00 8.98
N THR A 122 -27.84 -1.15 8.06
CA THR A 122 -27.95 -2.28 7.13
C THR A 122 -27.74 -1.87 5.67
N ASP A 123 -27.07 -0.74 5.43
CA ASP A 123 -26.95 -0.13 4.11
C ASP A 123 -25.61 -0.48 3.42
N PHE A 124 -25.66 -1.33 2.41
CA PHE A 124 -24.49 -1.71 1.61
C PHE A 124 -23.78 -0.55 0.90
N THR A 125 -24.43 0.59 0.73
CA THR A 125 -23.88 1.75 0.02
C THR A 125 -23.02 2.64 0.92
N LYS A 126 -23.23 2.61 2.24
CA LYS A 126 -22.51 3.45 3.22
C LYS A 126 -21.13 2.91 3.60
N HIS A 127 -20.89 1.61 3.39
CA HIS A 127 -19.69 0.93 3.91
C HIS A 127 -18.77 0.48 2.78
N VAL A 128 -17.54 0.99 2.80
CA VAL A 128 -16.50 0.64 1.82
C VAL A 128 -16.17 -0.86 1.90
N SER A 129 -16.07 -1.37 3.13
CA SER A 129 -15.78 -2.77 3.40
C SER A 129 -16.42 -3.24 4.71
N ARG A 130 -16.78 -4.52 4.76
CA ARG A 130 -17.23 -5.24 5.95
C ARG A 130 -16.13 -5.37 6.99
N TYR A 131 -14.88 -5.09 6.61
CA TYR A 131 -13.73 -5.16 7.49
C TYR A 131 -13.31 -3.80 8.05
N THR A 132 -14.06 -2.74 7.75
CA THR A 132 -13.73 -1.38 8.17
C THR A 132 -14.85 -0.73 8.98
N PHE A 133 -14.45 0.19 9.86
CA PHE A 133 -15.34 1.06 10.62
C PHE A 133 -15.68 2.37 9.89
N THR A 134 -14.98 2.68 8.79
CA THR A 134 -15.14 3.95 8.08
C THR A 134 -16.15 3.83 6.95
N ASN A 135 -16.99 4.85 6.86
CA ASN A 135 -17.93 5.07 5.76
C ASN A 135 -17.32 5.97 4.67
N ASN A 136 -16.08 6.44 4.85
CA ASN A 136 -15.39 7.32 3.91
C ASN A 136 -14.45 6.50 2.99
N PRO A 137 -14.78 6.37 1.68
CA PRO A 137 -13.94 5.67 0.70
C PRO A 137 -12.55 6.28 0.56
N GLN A 138 -12.44 7.60 0.66
CA GLN A 138 -11.19 8.32 0.50
C GLN A 138 -10.21 8.01 1.65
N ALA A 139 -10.73 7.89 2.88
CA ALA A 139 -9.95 7.48 4.04
C ALA A 139 -9.50 6.00 3.96
N TYR A 140 -10.20 5.17 3.19
CA TYR A 140 -9.86 3.76 2.96
C TYR A 140 -8.86 3.55 1.82
N SER A 141 -8.70 4.53 0.92
CA SER A 141 -7.77 4.40 -0.21
C SER A 141 -6.33 4.21 0.31
N TYR A 142 -5.74 3.06 -0.04
CA TYR A 142 -4.35 2.72 0.25
C TYR A 142 -3.39 3.83 -0.16
N MET A 143 -3.66 4.48 -1.30
CA MET A 143 -2.85 5.61 -1.78
C MET A 143 -2.94 6.83 -0.87
N HIS A 144 -4.11 7.13 -0.31
CA HIS A 144 -4.27 8.24 0.64
C HIS A 144 -3.53 7.97 1.95
N GLN A 145 -3.59 6.73 2.43
CA GLN A 145 -2.88 6.29 3.63
C GLN A 145 -1.36 6.25 3.43
N MET A 146 -0.88 5.95 2.22
CA MET A 146 0.56 5.98 1.91
C MET A 146 1.11 7.39 1.73
N LYS A 147 0.38 8.27 1.01
CA LYS A 147 0.83 9.63 0.70
C LYS A 147 0.87 10.54 1.92
N ASN A 148 -0.12 10.44 2.81
CA ASN A 148 -0.25 11.35 3.95
C ASN A 148 0.52 10.90 5.19
N ARG A 149 1.35 9.85 5.07
CA ARG A 149 2.10 9.29 6.20
C ARG A 149 3.49 9.87 6.26
N ASP A 150 3.82 10.50 7.38
CA ASP A 150 5.11 11.13 7.68
C ASP A 150 6.12 10.16 8.32
N TYR A 151 5.64 9.18 9.11
CA TYR A 151 6.51 8.23 9.81
C TYR A 151 6.87 7.01 8.96
N LEU A 152 8.06 6.43 9.18
CA LEU A 152 8.51 5.16 8.58
C LEU A 152 7.93 3.93 9.30
N THR A 153 7.44 2.94 8.56
CA THR A 153 7.04 1.64 9.16
C THR A 153 8.23 0.70 9.32
N LYS A 154 8.06 -0.36 10.13
CA LYS A 154 9.08 -1.42 10.27
C LYS A 154 9.42 -2.07 8.92
N LYS A 155 8.42 -2.31 8.06
CA LYS A 155 8.64 -2.91 6.74
C LYS A 155 9.37 -1.95 5.80
N GLU A 156 9.08 -0.66 5.85
CA GLU A 156 9.80 0.33 5.04
C GLU A 156 11.26 0.49 5.47
N ARG A 157 11.56 0.47 6.78
CA ARG A 157 12.95 0.44 7.26
C ARG A 157 13.71 -0.80 6.77
N LYS A 158 13.07 -1.98 6.86
CA LYS A 158 13.64 -3.22 6.32
C LYS A 158 13.88 -3.13 4.81
N PHE A 159 12.91 -2.59 4.07
CA PHE A 159 13.03 -2.40 2.63
C PHE A 159 14.26 -1.55 2.28
N VAL A 160 14.45 -0.40 2.94
CA VAL A 160 15.60 0.47 2.67
C VAL A 160 16.93 -0.22 3.04
N ALA A 161 17.00 -0.84 4.21
CA ALA A 161 18.21 -1.54 4.64
C ALA A 161 18.59 -2.69 3.68
N ASN A 162 17.61 -3.50 3.27
CA ASN A 162 17.82 -4.59 2.33
C ASN A 162 18.21 -4.06 0.95
N LEU A 163 17.58 -2.97 0.48
CA LEU A 163 17.92 -2.35 -0.79
C LEU A 163 19.40 -1.92 -0.81
N MET A 164 19.88 -1.25 0.25
CA MET A 164 21.29 -0.86 0.35
C MET A 164 22.22 -2.08 0.38
N MET A 165 21.90 -3.08 1.20
CA MET A 165 22.68 -4.31 1.29
C MET A 165 22.82 -5.01 -0.06
N PHE A 166 21.72 -5.17 -0.81
CA PHE A 166 21.75 -5.82 -2.12
C PHE A 166 22.46 -4.97 -3.17
N LEU A 167 22.35 -3.64 -3.14
CA LEU A 167 23.13 -2.76 -4.01
C LEU A 167 24.64 -2.87 -3.71
N GLN A 168 25.04 -2.96 -2.44
CA GLN A 168 26.44 -3.13 -2.04
C GLN A 168 27.02 -4.47 -2.47
N GLN A 169 26.20 -5.52 -2.58
CA GLN A 169 26.61 -6.82 -3.10
C GLN A 169 26.85 -6.84 -4.62
N GLY A 170 26.55 -5.73 -5.32
CA GLY A 170 26.71 -5.60 -6.76
C GLY A 170 25.50 -6.05 -7.57
N ASN A 171 24.37 -6.36 -6.92
CA ASN A 171 23.16 -6.77 -7.61
C ASN A 171 22.57 -5.61 -8.43
N GLY A 172 21.92 -5.94 -9.54
CA GLY A 172 21.31 -4.94 -10.42
C GLY A 172 20.18 -4.18 -9.70
N ARG A 173 19.95 -2.90 -10.04
CA ARG A 173 18.94 -2.04 -9.39
C ARG A 173 17.57 -2.71 -9.28
N GLN A 174 17.07 -3.28 -10.38
CA GLN A 174 15.76 -3.93 -10.41
C GLN A 174 15.71 -5.17 -9.52
N GLU A 175 16.77 -5.96 -9.54
CA GLU A 175 16.94 -7.16 -8.74
C GLU A 175 16.96 -6.82 -7.24
N SER A 176 17.79 -5.85 -6.83
CA SER A 176 17.88 -5.37 -5.44
C SER A 176 16.54 -4.85 -4.93
N MET A 177 15.78 -4.14 -5.79
CA MET A 177 14.43 -3.67 -5.46
C MET A 177 13.47 -4.84 -5.22
N ILE A 178 13.48 -5.84 -6.09
CA ILE A 178 12.61 -7.03 -5.97
C ILE A 178 12.95 -7.80 -4.69
N MET A 179 14.23 -8.08 -4.46
CA MET A 179 14.70 -8.78 -3.26
C MET A 179 14.37 -8.00 -1.99
N ALA A 180 14.60 -6.69 -1.97
CA ALA A 180 14.28 -5.85 -0.83
C ALA A 180 12.79 -5.87 -0.46
N VAL A 181 11.89 -5.85 -1.45
CA VAL A 181 10.43 -5.94 -1.21
C VAL A 181 10.06 -7.30 -0.61
N LYS A 182 10.62 -8.39 -1.15
CA LYS A 182 10.39 -9.76 -0.66
C LYS A 182 10.87 -9.91 0.78
N GLU A 183 12.11 -9.54 1.07
CA GLU A 183 12.73 -9.64 2.40
C GLU A 183 12.09 -8.71 3.44
N ALA A 184 11.52 -7.57 3.00
CA ALA A 184 10.71 -6.72 3.87
C ALA A 184 9.36 -7.35 4.26
N GLY A 185 9.01 -8.51 3.68
CA GLY A 185 7.79 -9.27 3.95
C GLY A 185 6.55 -8.65 3.33
N TYR A 186 6.69 -7.95 2.19
CA TYR A 186 5.54 -7.53 1.42
C TYR A 186 5.02 -8.68 0.56
N ASN A 187 3.70 -8.76 0.38
CA ASN A 187 3.12 -9.74 -0.55
C ASN A 187 3.66 -9.47 -1.97
N ALA A 188 4.49 -10.38 -2.46
CA ALA A 188 5.02 -10.45 -3.80
C ALA A 188 4.28 -11.59 -4.51
N ARG A 189 3.48 -11.27 -5.54
CA ARG A 189 2.74 -12.30 -6.31
C ARG A 189 3.50 -12.70 -7.57
N ASP A 190 4.13 -11.72 -8.20
CA ASP A 190 4.85 -11.82 -9.45
C ASP A 190 5.92 -10.72 -9.50
N ILE A 191 6.87 -10.83 -10.43
CA ILE A 191 8.01 -9.90 -10.56
C ILE A 191 7.52 -8.47 -10.84
N HIS A 192 6.57 -8.32 -11.77
CA HIS A 192 6.06 -7.02 -12.20
C HIS A 192 5.38 -6.26 -11.05
N SER A 193 4.43 -6.89 -10.35
CA SER A 193 3.74 -6.29 -9.21
C SER A 193 4.67 -5.99 -8.03
N THR A 194 5.76 -6.76 -7.89
CA THR A 194 6.80 -6.52 -6.87
C THR A 194 7.62 -5.29 -7.23
N LEU A 195 8.01 -5.15 -8.50
CA LEU A 195 8.76 -4.00 -8.99
C LEU A 195 7.94 -2.71 -8.95
N GLU A 196 6.68 -2.73 -9.37
CA GLU A 196 5.76 -1.60 -9.22
C GLU A 196 5.67 -1.13 -7.76
N LYS A 197 5.60 -2.09 -6.82
CA LYS A 197 5.57 -1.78 -5.40
C LYS A 197 6.87 -1.16 -4.90
N ALA A 198 8.02 -1.67 -5.34
CA ALA A 198 9.32 -1.08 -5.01
C ALA A 198 9.40 0.37 -5.50
N ASN A 199 8.98 0.63 -6.73
CA ASN A 199 8.93 1.98 -7.30
C ASN A 199 8.00 2.91 -6.50
N LEU A 200 6.81 2.44 -6.12
CA LEU A 200 5.88 3.20 -5.28
C LEU A 200 6.48 3.53 -3.91
N LEU A 201 7.25 2.61 -3.31
CA LEU A 201 7.94 2.83 -2.05
C LEU A 201 9.05 3.87 -2.20
N ILE A 202 9.91 3.73 -3.21
CA ILE A 202 11.02 4.66 -3.45
C ILE A 202 10.49 6.07 -3.70
N GLN A 203 9.40 6.24 -4.46
CA GLN A 203 8.80 7.57 -4.71
C GLN A 203 8.27 8.30 -3.47
N GLN A 204 8.21 7.66 -2.30
CA GLN A 204 7.76 8.35 -1.09
C GLN A 204 8.89 9.21 -0.52
N ASP A 205 8.63 10.50 -0.28
CA ASP A 205 9.62 11.47 0.25
C ASP A 205 10.35 10.94 1.49
N ARG A 206 9.62 10.32 2.43
CA ARG A 206 10.19 9.75 3.66
C ARG A 206 11.16 8.58 3.40
N ILE A 207 10.95 7.83 2.34
CA ILE A 207 11.79 6.68 1.95
C ILE A 207 13.01 7.21 1.19
N MET A 208 12.81 8.13 0.24
CA MET A 208 13.93 8.82 -0.43
C MET A 208 14.86 9.48 0.58
N LYS A 209 14.31 10.19 1.57
CA LYS A 209 15.11 10.84 2.60
C LYS A 209 16.00 9.84 3.35
N LEU A 210 15.46 8.70 3.77
CA LEU A 210 16.25 7.68 4.47
C LEU A 210 17.31 7.04 3.55
N ILE A 211 16.98 6.81 2.28
CA ILE A 211 17.95 6.33 1.28
C ILE A 211 19.09 7.34 1.13
N SER A 212 18.78 8.63 0.98
CA SER A 212 19.76 9.69 0.85
C SER A 212 20.66 9.83 2.08
N GLU A 213 20.09 9.72 3.29
CA GLU A 213 20.86 9.71 4.54
C GLU A 213 21.88 8.55 4.53
N GLN A 214 21.42 7.31 4.27
CA GLN A 214 22.31 6.14 4.24
C GLN A 214 23.36 6.19 3.13
N MET A 215 23.03 6.76 1.97
CA MET A 215 23.99 6.96 0.89
C MET A 215 25.03 8.01 1.22
N THR A 216 24.64 9.07 1.93
CA THR A 216 25.57 10.12 2.35
C THR A 216 26.57 9.55 3.36
N ASP A 217 26.09 8.79 4.34
CA ASP A 217 26.95 8.10 5.31
C ASP A 217 27.94 7.16 4.60
N ALA A 218 27.46 6.34 3.66
CA ALA A 218 28.32 5.44 2.88
C ALA A 218 29.32 6.19 1.98
N ALA A 219 28.92 7.32 1.39
CA ALA A 219 29.79 8.16 0.58
C ALA A 219 30.90 8.80 1.43
N GLU A 220 30.57 9.27 2.64
CA GLU A 220 31.53 9.81 3.59
C GLU A 220 32.54 8.75 4.05
N GLU A 221 32.09 7.52 4.35
CA GLU A 221 32.98 6.40 4.67
C GLU A 221 33.97 6.07 3.54
N LEU A 222 33.54 6.22 2.29
CA LEU A 222 34.38 6.02 1.10
C LEU A 222 35.24 7.24 0.75
N GLY A 223 35.17 8.32 1.54
CA GLY A 223 35.92 9.56 1.31
C GLY A 223 35.35 10.45 0.19
N ILE A 224 34.16 10.12 -0.33
CA ILE A 224 33.42 10.90 -1.33
C ILE A 224 32.67 12.01 -0.61
N THR A 225 33.37 13.10 -0.32
CA THR A 225 32.77 14.29 0.31
C THR A 225 32.18 15.24 -0.74
N VAL A 226 31.18 16.05 -0.35
CA VAL A 226 30.66 17.14 -1.20
C VAL A 226 31.78 18.04 -1.71
N LYS A 227 32.78 18.31 -0.86
CA LYS A 227 33.97 19.10 -1.22
C LYS A 227 34.83 18.41 -2.29
N ALA A 228 35.02 17.09 -2.20
CA ALA A 228 35.76 16.33 -3.19
C ALA A 228 35.06 16.34 -4.55
N VAL A 229 33.74 16.07 -4.57
CA VAL A 229 32.93 16.12 -5.80
C VAL A 229 32.94 17.51 -6.43
N MET A 230 32.75 18.56 -5.62
CA MET A 230 32.77 19.94 -6.11
C MET A 230 34.13 20.31 -6.70
N LYS A 231 35.22 19.88 -6.06
CA LYS A 231 36.59 20.10 -6.56
C LYS A 231 36.81 19.39 -7.89
N ASP A 232 36.43 18.13 -8.02
CA ASP A 232 36.61 17.37 -9.26
C ASP A 232 35.79 17.96 -10.42
N VAL A 233 34.54 18.36 -10.16
CA VAL A 233 33.67 19.02 -11.17
C VAL A 233 34.24 20.39 -11.57
N TRP A 234 34.79 21.16 -10.62
CA TRP A 234 35.47 22.42 -10.91
C TRP A 234 36.71 22.21 -11.78
N GLU A 235 37.58 21.26 -11.43
CA GLU A 235 38.80 20.95 -12.21
C GLU A 235 38.48 20.39 -13.61
N MET A 236 37.36 19.69 -13.78
CA MET A 236 36.90 19.23 -15.10
C MET A 236 36.59 20.40 -16.04
N GLY A 237 35.98 21.46 -15.51
CA GLY A 237 35.54 22.62 -16.28
C GLY A 237 36.58 23.73 -16.42
N HIS A 238 37.24 24.09 -15.32
CA HIS A 238 38.13 25.25 -15.23
C HIS A 238 39.59 24.94 -15.56
N GLY A 239 40.02 23.69 -15.35
CA GLY A 239 41.43 23.28 -15.49
C GLY A 239 42.22 23.44 -14.21
N ASP A 240 43.44 22.92 -14.22
CA ASP A 240 44.44 23.18 -13.17
C ASP A 240 45.14 24.52 -13.43
N ASP A 241 46.23 24.80 -12.68
CA ASP A 241 47.02 26.03 -12.78
C ASP A 241 47.56 26.34 -14.20
N ASN A 242 47.41 25.43 -15.17
CA ASN A 242 47.83 25.60 -16.56
C ASN A 242 46.69 25.98 -17.55
N GLY A 243 45.46 26.15 -17.08
CA GLY A 243 44.38 26.79 -17.85
C GLY A 243 43.62 25.92 -18.88
N GLU A 244 43.82 24.60 -18.88
CA GLU A 244 43.01 23.67 -19.68
C GLU A 244 42.23 22.68 -18.80
N GLY A 245 40.89 22.74 -18.87
CA GLY A 245 39.99 21.78 -18.21
C GLY A 245 40.34 20.32 -18.50
N LYS A 246 40.28 19.43 -17.48
CA LYS A 246 40.56 17.98 -17.67
C LYS A 246 39.70 17.34 -18.76
N ALA A 247 38.48 17.83 -18.97
CA ALA A 247 37.62 17.35 -20.06
C ALA A 247 38.11 17.88 -21.41
N ARG A 248 38.34 17.01 -22.40
CA ARG A 248 38.78 17.43 -23.75
C ARG A 248 37.68 18.10 -24.58
N ARG A 249 36.44 17.88 -24.18
CA ARG A 249 35.22 18.26 -24.90
C ARG A 249 34.63 19.51 -24.26
N GLU A 250 34.43 20.57 -25.05
CA GLU A 250 33.94 21.87 -24.56
C GLU A 250 32.55 21.80 -23.92
N ASP A 251 31.67 20.96 -24.46
CA ASP A 251 30.34 20.72 -23.92
C ASP A 251 30.38 20.03 -22.55
N VAL A 252 31.31 19.09 -22.35
CA VAL A 252 31.57 18.47 -21.04
C VAL A 252 32.15 19.49 -20.06
N ARG A 253 33.07 20.37 -20.50
CA ARG A 253 33.58 21.47 -19.67
C ARG A 253 32.47 22.43 -19.24
N LEU A 254 31.61 22.83 -20.19
CA LEU A 254 30.50 23.72 -19.94
C LEU A 254 29.46 23.11 -18.99
N SER A 255 29.15 21.82 -19.17
CA SER A 255 28.25 21.07 -18.29
C SER A 255 28.79 20.99 -16.86
N ALA A 256 30.09 20.69 -16.70
CA ALA A 256 30.74 20.68 -15.40
C ALA A 256 30.75 22.06 -14.72
N LEU A 257 31.00 23.15 -15.47
CA LEU A 257 30.94 24.52 -14.93
C LEU A 257 29.53 24.94 -14.51
N LYS A 258 28.50 24.57 -15.27
CA LYS A 258 27.10 24.78 -14.86
C LYS A 258 26.79 24.03 -13.56
N GLN A 259 27.20 22.77 -13.48
CA GLN A 259 26.98 21.95 -12.29
C GLN A 259 27.68 22.52 -11.05
N SER A 260 28.89 23.07 -11.17
CA SER A 260 29.57 23.72 -10.05
C SER A 260 28.89 25.02 -9.61
N GLY A 261 28.35 25.80 -10.54
CA GLY A 261 27.51 26.96 -10.26
C GLY A 261 26.23 26.61 -9.49
N VAL A 262 25.59 25.49 -9.83
CA VAL A 262 24.45 24.94 -9.07
C VAL A 262 24.87 24.55 -7.65
N TYR A 263 26.00 23.85 -7.48
CA TYR A 263 26.51 23.50 -6.15
C TYR A 263 26.88 24.72 -5.30
N ALA A 264 27.39 25.77 -5.91
CA ALA A 264 27.69 27.04 -5.25
C ALA A 264 26.43 27.90 -4.96
N GLY A 265 25.25 27.48 -5.42
CA GLY A 265 23.99 28.22 -5.28
C GLY A 265 23.91 29.48 -6.14
N MET A 266 24.76 29.59 -7.16
CA MET A 266 24.82 30.73 -8.09
C MET A 266 23.75 30.63 -9.19
N GLU A 267 23.39 29.40 -9.57
CA GLU A 267 22.22 29.12 -10.39
C GLU A 267 21.17 28.39 -9.57
N LYS A 268 19.90 28.79 -9.71
CA LYS A 268 18.79 27.95 -9.26
C LYS A 268 18.54 26.93 -10.35
N PRO A 269 18.51 25.62 -10.07
CA PRO A 269 18.18 24.65 -11.10
C PRO A 269 16.79 24.98 -11.65
N GLU A 270 16.72 25.27 -12.95
CA GLU A 270 15.43 25.32 -13.63
C GLU A 270 14.83 23.91 -13.54
N LEU A 271 13.69 23.78 -12.88
CA LEU A 271 12.85 22.58 -12.94
C LEU A 271 12.28 22.50 -14.36
N ASN A 272 13.10 22.04 -15.31
CA ASN A 272 12.69 21.84 -16.68
C ASN A 272 12.44 20.35 -16.89
N ASP A 273 11.18 19.97 -17.09
CA ASP A 273 10.71 18.59 -17.30
C ASP A 273 11.36 17.90 -18.53
N GLN A 274 12.08 18.65 -19.38
CA GLN A 274 12.70 18.20 -20.63
C GLN A 274 14.24 18.23 -20.67
N ALA A 275 14.95 18.67 -19.62
CA ALA A 275 16.42 18.67 -19.59
C ALA A 275 17.03 17.31 -19.15
N GLN A 276 16.37 16.19 -19.46
CA GLN A 276 16.75 14.84 -19.04
C GLN A 276 17.81 14.16 -19.93
N ILE A 277 18.53 14.92 -20.76
CA ILE A 277 19.53 14.38 -21.69
C ILE A 277 20.73 15.33 -21.75
N ASP A 278 21.67 15.28 -20.80
CA ASP A 278 23.12 15.40 -21.09
C ASP A 278 24.06 15.27 -19.87
N SER A 279 23.56 15.35 -18.63
CA SER A 279 24.41 15.09 -17.46
C SER A 279 24.25 13.64 -17.03
N GLY A 280 25.25 12.80 -17.28
CA GLY A 280 25.30 11.35 -17.01
C GLY A 280 25.22 10.93 -15.53
N TYR A 281 24.46 11.65 -14.70
CA TYR A 281 24.18 11.32 -13.32
C TYR A 281 22.69 11.53 -13.04
N SER A 282 21.88 10.47 -13.20
CA SER A 282 20.45 10.43 -12.87
C SER A 282 20.21 9.71 -11.53
N GLY A 283 20.91 10.18 -10.49
CA GLY A 283 20.85 9.60 -9.15
C GLY A 283 19.43 9.53 -8.61
N PHE A 284 18.81 8.37 -8.76
CA PHE A 284 17.54 7.97 -8.15
C PHE A 284 16.29 8.77 -8.52
N GLU A 285 16.15 9.25 -9.76
CA GLU A 285 14.82 9.60 -10.26
C GLU A 285 14.00 8.33 -10.58
N PRO A 286 12.69 8.31 -10.28
CA PRO A 286 11.81 7.23 -10.72
C PRO A 286 11.78 7.25 -12.24
N ALA A 287 12.00 6.08 -12.86
CA ALA A 287 11.85 5.93 -14.30
C ALA A 287 10.50 6.52 -14.74
N LYS A 288 10.51 7.47 -15.67
CA LYS A 288 9.31 7.85 -16.41
C LYS A 288 8.85 6.57 -17.12
N ILE A 289 7.62 6.14 -16.85
CA ILE A 289 6.99 5.02 -17.55
C ILE A 289 6.88 5.45 -19.01
N VAL A 290 7.76 4.91 -19.86
CA VAL A 290 7.59 5.00 -21.31
C VAL A 290 6.47 4.04 -21.66
N ASP A 291 5.41 4.57 -22.27
CA ASP A 291 4.30 3.76 -22.77
C ASP A 291 4.86 2.65 -23.65
N GLY A 292 4.59 1.41 -23.25
CA GLY A 292 5.18 0.23 -23.85
C GLY A 292 4.78 0.14 -25.32
N LYS A 293 5.79 0.08 -26.20
CA LYS A 293 5.67 -0.68 -27.44
C LYS A 293 6.98 -1.17 -28.06
N ASP A 294 8.13 -0.56 -27.83
CA ASP A 294 9.33 -0.94 -28.60
C ASP A 294 10.65 -0.97 -27.79
N THR A 295 10.73 -1.83 -26.76
CA THR A 295 12.04 -2.24 -26.22
C THR A 295 12.14 -3.76 -26.14
N PRO A 296 13.16 -4.40 -26.75
CA PRO A 296 13.36 -5.83 -26.68
C PRO A 296 13.51 -6.27 -25.21
N ASN A 297 12.69 -7.24 -24.83
CA ASN A 297 12.60 -7.82 -23.49
C ASN A 297 13.82 -8.72 -23.20
N LEU A 298 15.02 -8.15 -23.12
CA LEU A 298 16.25 -8.91 -22.92
C LEU A 298 16.53 -9.28 -21.44
N GLY A 299 15.77 -8.74 -20.49
CA GLY A 299 15.99 -8.92 -19.05
C GLY A 299 14.96 -9.79 -18.32
N ALA A 300 13.70 -9.81 -18.75
CA ALA A 300 12.67 -10.57 -18.03
C ALA A 300 12.83 -12.08 -18.22
N ASP A 301 13.24 -12.52 -19.43
CA ASP A 301 13.39 -13.94 -19.75
C ASP A 301 14.54 -14.59 -18.96
N ALA A 302 15.59 -13.83 -18.65
CA ALA A 302 16.69 -14.28 -17.79
C ALA A 302 16.28 -14.36 -16.31
N LEU A 303 15.46 -13.42 -15.83
CA LEU A 303 14.97 -13.40 -14.46
C LEU A 303 13.89 -14.46 -14.20
N GLU A 304 13.09 -14.84 -15.21
CA GLU A 304 12.16 -15.98 -15.11
C GLU A 304 12.91 -17.32 -15.01
N ALA A 305 14.04 -17.47 -15.70
CA ALA A 305 14.86 -18.68 -15.63
C ALA A 305 15.52 -18.88 -14.26
N GLU A 306 16.02 -17.81 -13.61
CA GLU A 306 16.54 -17.89 -12.24
C GLU A 306 15.45 -18.16 -11.20
N PHE A 307 14.24 -17.61 -11.40
CA PHE A 307 13.11 -17.86 -10.49
C PHE A 307 12.67 -19.33 -10.48
N ALA A 308 12.78 -20.02 -11.62
CA ALA A 308 12.50 -21.45 -11.72
C ALA A 308 13.56 -22.32 -11.04
N GLN A 309 14.81 -21.86 -10.95
CA GLN A 309 15.86 -22.60 -10.23
C GLN A 309 15.73 -22.48 -8.71
N ILE A 310 15.31 -21.32 -8.20
CA ILE A 310 15.12 -21.10 -6.76
C ILE A 310 13.94 -21.91 -6.20
N GLN A 311 12.90 -22.21 -7.00
CA GLN A 311 11.79 -23.05 -6.54
C GLN A 311 12.09 -24.56 -6.53
N ASN A 312 13.13 -25.01 -7.26
CA ASN A 312 13.49 -26.43 -7.33
C ASN A 312 14.66 -26.80 -6.39
N GLY A 313 15.23 -25.84 -5.65
CA GLY A 313 16.35 -26.04 -4.74
C GLY A 313 16.00 -26.49 -3.31
N ASP A 314 14.71 -26.57 -2.97
CA ASP A 314 14.24 -26.95 -1.62
C ASP A 314 13.86 -28.45 -1.50
N GLU A 315 14.14 -29.28 -2.52
CA GLU A 315 14.04 -30.74 -2.43
C GLU A 315 15.40 -31.41 -2.66
N GLN A 316 16.27 -31.35 -1.64
CA GLN A 316 17.29 -32.38 -1.37
C GLN A 316 17.77 -32.34 0.08
#